data_AF-A0A938LNE4-F1
#
_entry.id   AF-A0A938LNE4-F1
#
_cell.length_a   1.000
_cell.length_b   1.000
_cell.length_c   1.000
_cell.angle_alpha   90.00
_cell.angle_beta   90.00
_cell.angle_gamma   90.00
#
_symmetry.space_group_name_H-M   'P 1'
#
loop_
_entity.id
_entity.type
_entity.pdbx_description
1 polymer ?
#
loop_
_entity_poly.entity_id
_entity_poly.type
_entity_poly.pdbx_seq_one_letter_code
_entity_poly.pdbx_strand_id
1 'polypeptide(L)'
;MSRGESSDPADGTAEPGRGQCGGRKKIRPSGGYRQTVSFQTATIIYDATWWFCEKFLDPRSRLVDQMVQAARSGRQNIAEGSRASATSSQTELRLLNVARSSLEEVLLDYEDSLRHRHLALWAADSAEALAVREVPRRFKGDRADQADLTDLTDQQRWALYAQWLEHADPAVRANALVCLIHQANFLLDQQIAAVEEQFVAGGGYSERLAARRLAERERRKDQTDRSDQTDPTDRIPACPRCGKPMVLRTAKSGKNAGQPFWGCSGYPQCKGVVPV
;
A
#
# COMPACT_ATOMS: atom_id res chain seq x y z
N MET A 1 -36.64 -41.28 45.72
CA MET A 1 -36.32 -41.79 44.37
C MET A 1 -35.48 -40.72 43.69
N SER A 2 -34.20 -40.53 44.05
CA SER A 2 -33.03 -41.40 43.80
C SER A 2 -32.67 -41.53 42.32
N ARG A 3 -31.41 -41.15 42.04
CA ARG A 3 -30.57 -41.36 40.83
C ARG A 3 -30.65 -40.24 39.79
N GLY A 4 -29.56 -39.61 39.37
CA GLY A 4 -28.14 -39.84 39.66
C GLY A 4 -27.26 -38.76 39.00
N GLU A 5 -26.10 -38.54 39.61
CA GLU A 5 -24.95 -37.75 39.15
C GLU A 5 -24.32 -38.32 37.87
N SER A 6 -23.56 -37.48 37.15
CA SER A 6 -22.18 -37.72 36.63
C SER A 6 -21.96 -36.86 35.37
N SER A 7 -21.14 -35.80 35.41
CA SER A 7 -19.66 -35.77 35.26
C SER A 7 -19.25 -35.16 33.90
N ASP A 8 -18.91 -33.86 33.92
CA ASP A 8 -17.61 -33.24 33.55
C ASP A 8 -16.82 -33.69 32.27
N PRO A 9 -15.81 -32.91 31.80
CA PRO A 9 -15.88 -32.10 30.58
C PRO A 9 -14.99 -32.61 29.44
N ALA A 10 -15.33 -32.25 28.19
CA ALA A 10 -14.44 -32.47 27.04
C ALA A 10 -13.91 -31.14 26.53
N ASP A 11 -12.68 -30.90 26.97
CA ASP A 11 -11.60 -30.16 26.32
C ASP A 11 -11.69 -30.15 24.78
N GLY A 12 -11.44 -28.97 24.22
CA GLY A 12 -11.58 -28.68 22.81
C GLY A 12 -11.02 -27.31 22.50
N THR A 13 -9.76 -27.10 22.89
CA THR A 13 -8.94 -25.96 22.48
C THR A 13 -8.99 -25.80 20.95
N ALA A 14 -9.83 -24.87 20.48
CA ALA A 14 -9.80 -24.41 19.11
C ALA A 14 -8.61 -23.45 18.97
N GLU A 15 -7.44 -23.98 18.63
CA GLU A 15 -6.35 -23.17 18.09
C GLU A 15 -6.85 -22.45 16.83
N PRO A 16 -6.75 -21.11 16.72
CA PRO A 16 -6.84 -20.47 15.42
C PRO A 16 -5.51 -20.74 14.72
N GLY A 17 -5.48 -21.84 13.96
CA GLY A 17 -4.42 -22.14 13.01
C GLY A 17 -4.16 -20.89 12.16
N ARG A 18 -3.05 -20.22 12.45
CA ARG A 18 -2.49 -19.16 11.60
C ARG A 18 -2.11 -19.84 10.29
N GLY A 19 -3.06 -19.85 9.36
CA GLY A 19 -2.78 -20.03 7.95
C GLY A 19 -1.88 -18.87 7.54
N GLN A 20 -0.57 -19.06 7.66
CA GLN A 20 0.41 -18.27 6.92
C GLN A 20 0.22 -18.64 5.45
N CYS A 21 -0.79 -18.05 4.81
CA CYS A 21 -0.76 -17.86 3.37
C CYS A 21 0.47 -17.01 3.11
N GLY A 22 1.52 -17.63 2.57
CA GLY A 22 2.70 -16.97 2.05
C GLY A 22 2.31 -16.06 0.89
N GLY A 23 1.70 -14.92 1.22
CA GLY A 23 1.36 -13.88 0.26
C GLY A 23 2.65 -13.36 -0.32
N ARG A 24 2.80 -13.46 -1.65
CA ARG A 24 3.88 -12.79 -2.38
C ARG A 24 3.95 -11.34 -1.91
N LYS A 25 5.04 -10.94 -1.25
CA LYS A 25 5.24 -9.56 -0.78
C LYS A 25 5.11 -8.62 -1.98
N LYS A 26 4.06 -7.79 -1.98
CA LYS A 26 3.89 -6.72 -2.98
C LYS A 26 5.09 -5.77 -2.93
N ILE A 27 5.45 -5.19 -4.07
CA ILE A 27 6.57 -4.25 -4.16
C ILE A 27 6.29 -2.99 -3.33
N ARG A 28 5.04 -2.51 -3.31
CA ARG A 28 4.55 -1.45 -2.43
C ARG A 28 3.30 -1.92 -1.64
N PRO A 29 3.15 -1.50 -0.37
CA PRO A 29 1.90 -1.66 0.36
C PRO A 29 0.78 -0.82 -0.28
N SER A 30 -0.49 -1.21 -0.07
CA SER A 30 -1.67 -0.51 -0.64
C SER A 30 -2.93 -0.82 0.15
N GLY A 31 -3.92 0.08 0.13
CA GLY A 31 -5.26 -0.18 0.67
C GLY A 31 -5.42 0.06 2.18
N GLY A 32 -4.41 0.65 2.83
CA GLY A 32 -4.43 1.02 4.26
C GLY A 32 -5.22 2.29 4.60
N TYR A 33 -5.95 2.87 3.64
CA TYR A 33 -6.62 4.17 3.80
C TYR A 33 -7.56 4.26 5.01
N ARG A 34 -8.17 3.16 5.47
CA ARG A 34 -9.07 3.19 6.64
C ARG A 34 -8.39 3.66 7.92
N GLN A 35 -7.06 3.55 7.98
CA GLN A 35 -6.25 3.96 9.11
C GLN A 35 -5.63 5.35 8.91
N THR A 36 -5.91 6.05 7.80
CA THR A 36 -5.40 7.41 7.60
C THR A 36 -6.36 8.42 8.22
N VAL A 37 -5.80 9.40 8.93
CA VAL A 37 -6.58 10.50 9.52
C VAL A 37 -7.32 11.27 8.42
N SER A 38 -6.70 11.48 7.25
CA SER A 38 -7.33 12.13 6.08
C SER A 38 -8.62 11.44 5.65
N PHE A 39 -8.62 10.11 5.55
CA PHE A 39 -9.80 9.34 5.17
C PHE A 39 -10.89 9.40 6.25
N GLN A 40 -10.50 9.22 7.51
CA GLN A 40 -11.44 9.23 8.63
C GLN A 40 -12.12 10.60 8.81
N THR A 41 -11.37 11.70 8.67
CA THR A 41 -11.95 13.05 8.68
C THR A 41 -12.87 13.27 7.48
N ALA A 42 -12.47 12.84 6.28
CA ALA A 42 -13.31 12.92 5.08
C ALA A 42 -14.61 12.08 5.20
N THR A 43 -14.60 10.98 5.97
CA THR A 43 -15.81 10.22 6.30
C THR A 43 -16.77 11.07 7.14
N ILE A 44 -16.30 11.72 8.21
CA ILE A 44 -17.13 12.61 9.02
C ILE A 44 -17.72 13.73 8.16
N ILE A 45 -16.89 14.35 7.31
CA ILE A 45 -17.34 15.43 6.42
C ILE A 45 -18.46 14.93 5.51
N TYR A 46 -18.31 13.77 4.89
CA TYR A 46 -19.34 13.20 4.01
C TYR A 46 -20.65 12.93 4.76
N ASP A 47 -20.60 12.24 5.90
CA ASP A 47 -21.80 11.87 6.65
C ASP A 47 -22.51 13.12 7.19
N ALA A 48 -21.75 14.07 7.72
CA ALA A 48 -22.28 15.36 8.18
C ALA A 48 -22.83 16.21 7.03
N THR A 49 -22.24 16.15 5.84
CA THR A 49 -22.74 16.85 4.65
C THR A 49 -24.09 16.28 4.22
N TRP A 50 -24.20 14.95 4.19
CA TRP A 50 -25.48 14.28 3.90
C TRP A 50 -26.57 14.75 4.85
N TRP A 51 -26.33 14.69 6.17
CA TRP A 51 -27.33 15.09 7.17
C TRP A 51 -27.58 16.60 7.22
N PHE A 52 -26.59 17.42 6.90
CA PHE A 52 -26.78 18.87 6.75
C PHE A 52 -27.74 19.16 5.60
N CYS A 53 -27.48 18.57 4.42
CA CYS A 53 -28.32 18.75 3.25
C CYS A 53 -29.74 18.24 3.49
N GLU A 54 -29.89 17.05 4.07
CA GLU A 54 -31.20 16.47 4.42
C GLU A 54 -32.02 17.37 5.35
N LYS A 55 -31.36 18.04 6.30
CA LYS A 55 -32.04 18.81 7.35
C LYS A 55 -32.32 20.26 6.97
N PHE A 56 -31.43 20.92 6.22
CA PHE A 56 -31.47 22.39 6.04
C PHE A 56 -31.65 22.87 4.61
N LEU A 57 -31.58 21.96 3.63
CA LEU A 57 -31.73 22.30 2.22
C LEU A 57 -33.01 21.67 1.65
N ASP A 58 -33.56 22.28 0.59
CA ASP A 58 -34.64 21.66 -0.18
C ASP A 58 -34.10 20.40 -0.88
N PRO A 59 -34.67 19.21 -0.64
CA PRO A 59 -34.23 17.96 -1.29
C PRO A 59 -34.32 17.99 -2.82
N ARG A 60 -35.09 18.91 -3.41
CA ARG A 60 -35.18 19.10 -4.87
C ARG A 60 -34.10 20.02 -5.43
N SER A 61 -33.31 20.68 -4.58
CA SER A 61 -32.27 21.60 -5.01
C SER A 61 -31.08 20.84 -5.59
N ARG A 62 -30.61 21.28 -6.76
CA ARG A 62 -29.38 20.77 -7.38
C ARG A 62 -28.16 20.93 -6.47
N LEU A 63 -28.18 21.93 -5.58
CA LEU A 63 -27.13 22.16 -4.60
C LEU A 63 -26.92 20.94 -3.68
N VAL A 64 -27.99 20.24 -3.30
CA VAL A 64 -27.89 19.04 -2.45
C VAL A 64 -27.04 17.97 -3.13
N ASP A 65 -27.31 17.69 -4.41
CA ASP A 65 -26.54 16.72 -5.19
C ASP A 65 -25.07 17.13 -5.29
N GLN A 66 -24.80 18.42 -5.53
CA GLN A 66 -23.46 18.95 -5.70
C GLN A 66 -22.64 18.81 -4.41
N MET A 67 -23.18 19.30 -3.29
CA MET A 67 -22.50 19.22 -1.99
C MET A 67 -22.23 17.77 -1.58
N VAL A 68 -23.25 16.90 -1.66
CA VAL A 68 -23.13 15.49 -1.26
C VAL A 68 -22.12 14.78 -2.16
N GLN A 69 -22.14 15.04 -3.48
CA GLN A 69 -21.24 14.39 -4.40
C GLN A 69 -19.80 14.90 -4.27
N ALA A 70 -19.59 16.18 -4.02
CA ALA A 70 -18.27 16.74 -3.74
C ALA A 70 -17.67 16.09 -2.48
N ALA A 71 -18.41 16.06 -1.37
CA ALA A 71 -17.96 15.40 -0.14
C ALA A 71 -17.71 13.88 -0.34
N ARG A 72 -18.59 13.19 -1.09
CA ARG A 72 -18.41 11.77 -1.45
C ARG A 72 -17.15 11.55 -2.27
N SER A 73 -16.94 12.39 -3.29
CA SER A 73 -15.79 12.35 -4.18
C SER A 73 -14.49 12.54 -3.40
N GLY A 74 -14.46 13.50 -2.47
CA GLY A 74 -13.33 13.71 -1.56
C GLY A 74 -12.92 12.42 -0.85
N ARG A 75 -13.88 11.77 -0.17
CA ARG A 75 -13.64 10.50 0.54
C ARG A 75 -13.23 9.36 -0.41
N GLN A 76 -13.91 9.19 -1.54
CA GLN A 76 -13.67 8.06 -2.45
C GLN A 76 -12.31 8.11 -3.11
N ASN A 77 -11.88 9.29 -3.56
CA ASN A 77 -10.60 9.43 -4.22
C ASN A 77 -9.41 9.14 -3.27
N ILE A 78 -9.54 9.38 -1.96
CA ILE A 78 -8.54 8.95 -0.96
C ILE A 78 -8.43 7.42 -0.94
N ALA A 79 -9.57 6.73 -0.90
CA ALA A 79 -9.61 5.27 -0.88
C ALA A 79 -9.08 4.65 -2.19
N GLU A 80 -9.49 5.20 -3.33
CA GLU A 80 -9.06 4.76 -4.65
C GLU A 80 -7.56 5.01 -4.86
N GLY A 81 -7.07 6.19 -4.49
CA GLY A 81 -5.64 6.55 -4.54
C GLY A 81 -4.78 5.58 -3.73
N SER A 82 -5.19 5.28 -2.49
CA SER A 82 -4.47 4.32 -1.64
C SER A 82 -4.49 2.90 -2.21
N ARG A 83 -5.54 2.48 -2.95
CA ARG A 83 -5.55 1.17 -3.62
C ARG A 83 -4.68 1.16 -4.88
N ALA A 84 -4.63 2.26 -5.62
CA ALA A 84 -3.79 2.41 -6.81
C ALA A 84 -2.29 2.50 -6.48
N SER A 85 -1.92 2.91 -5.26
CA SER A 85 -0.53 3.05 -4.78
C SER A 85 0.37 1.82 -5.02
N ALA A 86 -0.22 0.61 -5.03
CA ALA A 86 0.49 -0.64 -5.29
C ALA A 86 1.02 -0.75 -6.74
N THR A 87 0.35 -0.10 -7.69
CA THR A 87 0.61 -0.26 -9.12
C THR A 87 1.01 1.04 -9.81
N SER A 88 0.60 2.20 -9.28
CA SER A 88 0.88 3.50 -9.88
C SER A 88 0.88 4.64 -8.86
N SER A 89 2.08 5.14 -8.55
CA SER A 89 2.26 6.35 -7.73
C SER A 89 1.68 7.61 -8.41
N GLN A 90 1.72 7.68 -9.75
CA GLN A 90 1.13 8.80 -10.49
C GLN A 90 -0.39 8.82 -10.35
N THR A 91 -1.03 7.65 -10.40
CA THR A 91 -2.49 7.53 -10.20
C THR A 91 -2.87 7.85 -8.76
N GLU A 92 -2.08 7.37 -7.78
CA GLU A 92 -2.23 7.74 -6.38
C GLU A 92 -2.20 9.27 -6.19
N LEU A 93 -1.16 9.96 -6.69
CA LEU A 93 -1.04 11.42 -6.63
C LEU A 93 -2.20 12.14 -7.30
N ARG A 94 -2.60 11.70 -8.51
CA ARG A 94 -3.74 12.30 -9.21
C ARG A 94 -5.02 12.20 -8.39
N LEU A 95 -5.32 11.02 -7.82
CA LEU A 95 -6.53 10.81 -7.04
C LEU A 95 -6.51 11.60 -5.74
N LEU A 96 -5.36 11.69 -5.06
CA LEU A 96 -5.25 12.56 -3.87
C LEU A 96 -5.48 14.05 -4.20
N ASN A 97 -4.99 14.52 -5.35
CA ASN A 97 -5.28 15.88 -5.81
C ASN A 97 -6.77 16.09 -6.13
N VAL A 98 -7.43 15.12 -6.75
CA VAL A 98 -8.89 15.15 -6.96
C VAL A 98 -9.63 15.18 -5.61
N ALA A 99 -9.19 14.38 -4.64
CA ALA A 99 -9.78 14.37 -3.30
C ALA A 99 -9.71 15.75 -2.64
N ARG A 100 -8.53 16.41 -2.67
CA ARG A 100 -8.37 17.79 -2.19
C ARG A 100 -9.36 18.69 -2.92
N SER A 101 -9.34 18.71 -4.26
CA SER A 101 -10.20 19.61 -5.04
C SER A 101 -11.68 19.42 -4.74
N SER A 102 -12.15 18.18 -4.52
CA SER A 102 -13.54 17.92 -4.15
C SER A 102 -13.90 18.38 -2.74
N LEU A 103 -12.95 18.36 -1.80
CA LEU A 103 -13.17 18.94 -0.47
C LEU A 103 -13.17 20.47 -0.51
N GLU A 104 -12.37 21.09 -1.39
CA GLU A 104 -12.42 22.53 -1.65
C GLU A 104 -13.76 22.96 -2.26
N GLU A 105 -14.35 22.14 -3.14
CA GLU A 105 -15.67 22.42 -3.73
C GLU A 105 -16.76 22.49 -2.64
N VAL A 106 -16.85 21.47 -1.77
CA VAL A 106 -17.84 21.50 -0.68
C VAL A 106 -17.52 22.55 0.39
N LEU A 107 -16.25 22.95 0.56
CA LEU A 107 -15.89 24.10 1.42
C LEU A 107 -16.56 25.38 0.93
N LEU A 108 -16.42 25.68 -0.36
CA LEU A 108 -17.03 26.85 -0.99
C LEU A 108 -18.55 26.79 -0.89
N ASP A 109 -19.16 25.61 -1.04
CA ASP A 109 -20.61 25.45 -0.85
C ASP A 109 -21.06 25.81 0.58
N TYR A 110 -20.27 25.48 1.61
CA TYR A 110 -20.57 25.89 2.99
C TYR A 110 -20.41 27.39 3.22
N GLU A 111 -19.35 27.99 2.68
CA GLU A 111 -19.15 29.45 2.75
C GLU A 111 -20.29 30.20 2.05
N ASP A 112 -20.70 29.71 0.87
CA ASP A 112 -21.83 30.23 0.12
C ASP A 112 -23.15 30.04 0.87
N SER A 113 -23.37 28.87 1.47
CA SER A 113 -24.53 28.56 2.29
C SER A 113 -24.69 29.51 3.48
N LEU A 114 -23.58 29.88 4.13
CA LEU A 114 -23.55 30.87 5.21
C LEU A 114 -23.83 32.28 4.67
N ARG A 115 -23.13 32.68 3.60
CA ARG A 115 -23.25 34.00 2.98
C ARG A 115 -24.65 34.27 2.43
N HIS A 116 -25.24 33.33 1.70
CA HIS A 116 -26.59 33.44 1.13
C HIS A 116 -27.70 33.53 2.18
N ARG A 117 -27.44 33.05 3.41
CA ARG A 117 -28.38 33.12 4.55
C ARG A 117 -28.05 34.24 5.55
N HIS A 118 -27.07 35.08 5.25
CA HIS A 118 -26.58 36.12 6.16
C HIS A 118 -26.14 35.58 7.53
N LEU A 119 -25.58 34.37 7.54
CA LEU A 119 -25.02 33.74 8.73
C LEU A 119 -23.51 34.01 8.78
N ALA A 120 -22.98 34.23 9.99
CA ALA A 120 -21.56 34.52 10.17
C ALA A 120 -20.69 33.28 9.93
N LEU A 121 -19.63 33.46 9.16
CA LEU A 121 -18.48 32.56 9.15
C LEU A 121 -17.64 32.85 10.40
N TRP A 122 -17.29 31.81 11.16
CA TRP A 122 -16.41 31.94 12.32
C TRP A 122 -15.03 32.42 11.88
N ALA A 123 -14.50 33.40 12.60
CA ALA A 123 -13.11 33.79 12.45
C ALA A 123 -12.20 32.59 12.77
N ALA A 124 -11.06 32.50 12.09
CA ALA A 124 -10.16 31.35 12.23
C ALA A 124 -9.62 31.16 13.67
N ASP A 125 -9.59 32.22 14.46
CA ASP A 125 -9.14 32.28 15.85
C ASP A 125 -10.30 32.40 16.85
N SER A 126 -11.56 32.27 16.41
CA SER A 126 -12.72 32.27 17.31
C SER A 126 -12.66 31.07 18.27
N ALA A 127 -13.23 31.25 19.47
CA ALA A 127 -13.25 30.19 20.48
C ALA A 127 -13.95 28.92 19.97
N GLU A 128 -15.01 29.07 19.17
CA GLU A 128 -15.78 27.99 18.57
C GLU A 128 -14.96 27.24 17.51
N ALA A 129 -14.32 27.96 16.59
CA ALA A 129 -13.47 27.37 15.55
C ALA A 129 -12.29 26.62 16.17
N LEU A 130 -11.62 27.23 17.16
CA LEU A 130 -10.54 26.60 17.90
C LEU A 130 -11.03 25.36 18.66
N ALA A 131 -12.22 25.39 19.27
CA ALA A 131 -12.75 24.25 19.99
C ALA A 131 -12.96 23.02 19.10
N VAL A 132 -13.40 23.19 17.85
CA VAL A 132 -13.48 22.11 16.85
C VAL A 132 -12.09 21.63 16.47
N ARG A 133 -11.19 22.56 16.14
CA ARG A 133 -9.83 22.25 15.65
C ARG A 133 -8.95 21.54 16.68
N GLU A 134 -9.19 21.80 17.96
CA GLU A 134 -8.44 21.23 19.07
C GLU A 134 -8.90 19.83 19.50
N VAL A 135 -10.02 19.32 18.97
CA VAL A 135 -10.55 17.98 19.31
C VAL A 135 -9.47 16.88 19.20
N PRO A 136 -8.69 16.79 18.10
CA PRO A 136 -7.64 15.78 18.00
C PRO A 136 -6.55 15.90 19.07
N ARG A 137 -6.18 17.13 19.42
CA ARG A 137 -5.13 17.40 20.41
C ARG A 137 -5.62 17.10 21.83
N ARG A 138 -6.85 17.50 22.17
CA ARG A 138 -7.48 17.21 23.46
C ARG A 138 -7.63 15.71 23.67
N PHE A 139 -8.11 14.99 22.65
CA PHE A 139 -8.22 13.54 22.71
C PHE A 139 -6.89 12.84 23.06
N LYS A 140 -5.77 13.32 22.48
CA LYS A 140 -4.43 12.81 22.81
C LYS A 140 -3.96 13.20 24.21
N GLY A 141 -4.29 14.40 24.69
CA GLY A 141 -3.89 14.88 26.02
C GLY A 141 -4.66 14.25 27.17
N ASP A 142 -5.92 13.88 26.94
CA ASP A 142 -6.83 13.37 27.97
C ASP A 142 -6.66 11.88 28.27
N ARG A 143 -5.80 11.16 27.53
CA ARG A 143 -5.53 9.73 27.72
C ARG A 143 -4.04 9.48 27.97
N ALA A 144 -3.73 8.90 29.13
CA ALA A 144 -2.41 8.35 29.44
C ALA A 144 -2.07 7.11 28.59
N ASP A 145 -3.10 6.51 27.99
CA ASP A 145 -3.01 5.30 27.18
C ASP A 145 -2.79 5.68 25.71
N GLN A 146 -1.90 4.98 25.03
CA GLN A 146 -1.42 5.23 23.65
C GLN A 146 -2.48 5.15 22.53
N ALA A 147 -3.79 5.18 22.85
CA ALA A 147 -4.86 5.06 21.89
C ALA A 147 -4.82 6.22 20.88
N ASP A 148 -4.62 5.89 19.60
CA ASP A 148 -4.65 6.88 18.53
C ASP A 148 -6.12 7.18 18.20
N LEU A 149 -6.40 8.40 17.76
CA LEU A 149 -7.68 8.72 17.13
C LEU A 149 -7.99 7.73 16.02
N THR A 150 -6.99 7.22 15.30
CA THR A 150 -7.21 6.25 14.22
C THR A 150 -7.84 4.94 14.67
N ASP A 151 -7.79 4.61 15.97
CA ASP A 151 -8.32 3.39 16.55
C ASP A 151 -9.81 3.48 16.91
N LEU A 152 -10.38 4.70 16.92
CA LEU A 152 -11.79 4.90 17.20
C LEU A 152 -12.68 4.36 16.08
N THR A 153 -13.81 3.76 16.47
CA THR A 153 -14.91 3.47 15.53
C THR A 153 -15.49 4.78 14.98
N ASP A 154 -16.18 4.69 13.83
CA ASP A 154 -16.83 5.87 13.23
C ASP A 154 -17.82 6.53 14.21
N GLN A 155 -18.59 5.73 14.98
CA GLN A 155 -19.51 6.23 15.99
C GLN A 155 -18.80 6.93 17.16
N GLN A 156 -17.71 6.36 17.66
CA GLN A 156 -16.94 6.99 18.76
C GLN A 156 -16.30 8.29 18.30
N ARG A 157 -15.79 8.33 17.07
CA ARG A 157 -15.22 9.53 16.46
C ARG A 157 -16.29 10.59 16.24
N TRP A 158 -17.46 10.21 15.74
CA TRP A 158 -18.60 11.10 15.57
C TRP A 158 -19.00 11.77 16.89
N ALA A 159 -19.04 11.00 17.99
CA ALA A 159 -19.37 11.51 19.32
C ALA A 159 -18.47 12.67 19.79
N LEU A 160 -17.21 12.74 19.33
CA LEU A 160 -16.30 13.85 19.65
C LEU A 160 -16.74 15.18 19.01
N TYR A 161 -17.47 15.12 17.89
CA TYR A 161 -17.91 16.29 17.13
C TYR A 161 -19.43 16.52 17.20
N ALA A 162 -20.19 15.59 17.78
CA ALA A 162 -21.65 15.61 17.80
C ALA A 162 -22.23 16.92 18.34
N GLN A 163 -21.61 17.55 19.35
CA GLN A 163 -22.07 18.82 19.90
C GLN A 163 -22.19 19.95 18.85
N TRP A 164 -21.37 19.91 17.78
CA TRP A 164 -21.46 20.85 16.67
C TRP A 164 -22.24 20.27 15.49
N LEU A 165 -21.96 19.02 15.10
CA LEU A 165 -22.53 18.40 13.89
C LEU A 165 -24.02 18.04 14.04
N GLU A 166 -24.50 17.86 15.27
CA GLU A 166 -25.91 17.63 15.58
C GLU A 166 -26.64 18.89 16.05
N HIS A 167 -25.96 20.03 16.14
CA HIS A 167 -26.52 21.28 16.65
C HIS A 167 -27.81 21.71 15.92
N ALA A 168 -28.75 22.38 16.59
CA ALA A 168 -30.01 22.78 15.94
C ALA A 168 -29.82 23.90 14.90
N ASP A 169 -28.88 24.80 15.16
CA ASP A 169 -28.53 25.92 14.29
C ASP A 169 -27.68 25.47 13.07
N PRO A 170 -28.12 25.73 11.82
CA PRO A 170 -27.32 25.45 10.63
C PRO A 170 -25.99 26.19 10.58
N ALA A 171 -25.89 27.39 11.16
CA ALA A 171 -24.64 28.16 11.18
C ALA A 171 -23.54 27.41 11.93
N VAL A 172 -23.87 26.84 13.09
CA VAL A 172 -22.91 26.08 13.91
C VAL A 172 -22.42 24.84 13.16
N ARG A 173 -23.33 24.10 12.52
CA ARG A 173 -22.95 22.90 11.73
C ARG A 173 -22.07 23.26 10.54
N ALA A 174 -22.46 24.25 9.75
CA ALA A 174 -21.71 24.68 8.57
C ALA A 174 -20.31 25.15 8.96
N ASN A 175 -20.17 25.97 10.00
CA ASN A 175 -18.87 26.43 10.47
C ASN A 175 -17.97 25.30 11.03
N ALA A 176 -18.56 24.33 11.74
CA ALA A 176 -17.81 23.15 12.17
C ALA A 176 -17.33 22.30 10.98
N LEU A 177 -18.16 22.18 9.94
CA LEU A 177 -17.78 21.49 8.70
C LEU A 177 -16.67 22.22 7.95
N VAL A 178 -16.71 23.55 7.86
CA VAL A 178 -15.61 24.37 7.34
C VAL A 178 -14.30 24.07 8.08
N CYS A 179 -14.33 24.00 9.42
CA CYS A 179 -13.15 23.66 10.20
C CYS A 179 -12.61 22.25 9.89
N LEU A 180 -13.49 21.25 9.83
CA LEU A 180 -13.11 19.87 9.50
C LEU A 180 -12.55 19.75 8.09
N ILE A 181 -13.11 20.48 7.11
CA ILE A 181 -12.65 20.47 5.73
C ILE A 181 -11.25 21.10 5.63
N HIS A 182 -10.98 22.21 6.31
CA HIS A 182 -9.63 22.77 6.37
C HIS A 182 -8.63 21.78 6.98
N GLN A 183 -9.01 21.06 8.05
CA GLN A 183 -8.15 20.03 8.63
C GLN A 183 -7.91 18.87 7.67
N ALA A 184 -8.94 18.42 6.95
CA ALA A 184 -8.81 17.36 5.94
C ALA A 184 -7.91 17.80 4.78
N ASN A 185 -8.07 19.03 4.27
CA ASN A 185 -7.22 19.59 3.23
C ASN A 185 -5.77 19.67 3.67
N PHE A 186 -5.49 20.17 4.87
CA PHE A 186 -4.13 20.17 5.42
C PHE A 186 -3.52 18.76 5.49
N LEU A 187 -4.28 17.77 5.96
CA LEU A 187 -3.83 16.37 6.01
C LEU A 187 -3.57 15.79 4.62
N LEU A 188 -4.39 16.16 3.63
CA LEU A 188 -4.20 15.75 2.25
C LEU A 188 -2.95 16.39 1.64
N ASP A 189 -2.70 17.67 1.89
CA ASP A 189 -1.49 18.35 1.41
C ASP A 189 -0.23 17.68 1.98
N GLN A 190 -0.22 17.35 3.27
CA GLN A 190 0.87 16.57 3.89
C GLN A 190 1.01 15.18 3.26
N GLN A 191 -0.11 14.50 2.99
CA GLN A 191 -0.09 13.18 2.37
C GLN A 191 0.43 13.24 0.92
N ILE A 192 0.02 14.25 0.14
CA ILE A 192 0.49 14.47 -1.24
C ILE A 192 2.00 14.71 -1.23
N ALA A 193 2.47 15.65 -0.41
CA ALA A 193 3.90 15.95 -0.29
C ALA A 193 4.73 14.71 0.08
N ALA A 194 4.24 13.88 1.01
CA ALA A 194 4.91 12.64 1.39
C ALA A 194 4.95 11.60 0.24
N VAL A 195 3.89 11.49 -0.57
CA VAL A 195 3.88 10.60 -1.74
C VAL A 195 4.82 11.11 -2.83
N GLU A 196 4.89 12.43 -3.04
CA GLU A 196 5.82 13.07 -3.97
C GLU A 196 7.28 12.83 -3.56
N GLU A 197 7.62 13.04 -2.29
CA GLU A 197 8.97 12.77 -1.77
C GLU A 197 9.36 11.30 -1.94
N GLN A 198 8.45 10.36 -1.66
CA GLN A 198 8.68 8.93 -1.88
C GLN A 198 8.83 8.57 -3.37
N PHE A 199 8.20 9.33 -4.26
CA PHE A 199 8.35 9.16 -5.69
C PHE A 199 9.74 9.64 -6.15
N VAL A 200 10.18 10.81 -5.67
CA VAL A 200 11.51 11.37 -5.96
C VAL A 200 12.62 10.48 -5.40
N ALA A 201 12.54 10.07 -4.14
CA ALA A 201 13.59 9.28 -3.49
C ALA A 201 13.62 7.81 -3.92
N GLY A 202 12.43 7.21 -4.14
CA GLY A 202 12.29 5.77 -4.37
C GLY A 202 12.03 5.35 -5.82
N GLY A 203 11.87 6.31 -6.73
CA GLY A 203 11.52 6.09 -8.13
C GLY A 203 10.09 5.59 -8.36
N GLY A 204 9.63 5.59 -9.61
CA GLY A 204 8.30 5.11 -9.97
C GLY A 204 8.11 3.59 -9.78
N TYR A 205 6.87 3.09 -9.84
CA TYR A 205 6.61 1.64 -9.83
C TYR A 205 7.32 0.92 -10.98
N SER A 206 7.29 1.49 -12.19
CA SER A 206 7.97 0.95 -13.37
C SER A 206 9.48 0.87 -13.20
N GLU A 207 10.11 1.89 -12.61
CA GLU A 207 11.54 1.92 -12.32
C GLU A 207 11.91 0.86 -11.28
N ARG A 208 11.14 0.74 -10.20
CA ARG A 208 11.35 -0.31 -9.19
C ARG A 208 11.17 -1.72 -9.75
N LEU A 209 10.20 -1.91 -10.65
CA LEU A 209 10.01 -3.18 -11.35
C LEU A 209 11.17 -3.49 -12.31
N ALA A 210 11.68 -2.50 -13.03
CA ALA A 210 12.86 -2.63 -13.89
C ALA A 210 14.11 -3.00 -13.07
N ALA A 211 14.34 -2.31 -11.95
CA ALA A 211 15.42 -2.62 -11.01
C ALA A 211 15.33 -4.05 -10.46
N ARG A 212 14.12 -4.50 -10.06
CA ARG A 212 13.92 -5.90 -9.62
C ARG A 212 14.16 -6.92 -10.74
N ARG A 213 13.76 -6.60 -11.98
CA ARG A 213 14.03 -7.46 -13.15
C ARG A 213 15.54 -7.60 -13.40
N LEU A 214 16.30 -6.51 -13.28
CA LEU A 214 17.77 -6.52 -13.39
C LEU A 214 18.41 -7.36 -12.27
N ALA A 215 18.01 -7.16 -11.02
CA ALA A 215 18.53 -7.93 -9.88
C ALA A 215 18.23 -9.44 -9.99
N GLU A 216 17.04 -9.83 -10.45
CA GLU A 216 16.72 -11.24 -10.69
C GLU A 216 17.53 -11.84 -11.85
N ARG A 217 17.86 -11.05 -12.88
CA ARG A 217 18.74 -11.49 -13.97
C ARG A 217 20.16 -11.75 -13.45
N GLU A 218 20.71 -10.85 -12.65
CA GLU A 218 22.04 -11.03 -12.03
C GLU A 218 22.05 -12.25 -11.08
N ARG A 219 21.02 -12.40 -10.22
CA ARG A 219 20.91 -13.59 -9.35
C ARG A 219 20.88 -14.91 -10.15
N ARG A 220 20.22 -14.92 -11.31
CA ARG A 220 20.17 -16.10 -12.17
C ARG A 220 21.52 -16.39 -12.82
N LYS A 221 22.27 -15.37 -13.24
CA LYS A 221 23.66 -15.54 -13.73
C LYS A 221 24.57 -16.12 -12.64
N ASP A 222 24.51 -15.58 -11.42
CA ASP A 222 25.29 -16.08 -10.28
C ASP A 222 24.94 -17.53 -9.91
N GLN A 223 23.68 -17.93 -10.11
CA GLN A 223 23.23 -19.32 -9.90
C GLN A 223 23.72 -20.26 -10.99
N THR A 224 23.75 -19.84 -12.26
CA THR A 224 24.30 -20.65 -13.35
C THR A 224 25.83 -20.77 -13.27
N ASP A 225 26.52 -19.71 -12.84
CA ASP A 225 27.98 -19.74 -12.62
C ASP A 225 28.39 -20.60 -11.42
N ARG A 226 27.51 -20.77 -10.41
CA ARG A 226 27.74 -21.68 -9.28
C ARG A 226 27.42 -23.13 -9.57
N SER A 227 26.56 -23.43 -10.55
CA SER A 227 26.28 -24.81 -10.97
C SER A 227 27.35 -25.40 -11.89
N ASP A 228 28.29 -24.59 -12.37
CA ASP A 228 29.40 -25.03 -13.23
C ASP A 228 30.64 -25.55 -12.47
N GLN A 229 30.60 -25.67 -11.14
CA GLN A 229 31.73 -26.17 -10.33
C GLN A 229 31.66 -27.63 -9.91
N THR A 230 30.77 -28.44 -10.49
CA THR A 230 30.87 -29.90 -10.38
C THR A 230 30.47 -30.58 -11.69
N ASP A 231 31.22 -30.35 -12.77
CA ASP A 231 31.28 -31.34 -13.85
C ASP A 231 32.47 -32.29 -13.59
N PRO A 232 32.25 -33.60 -13.31
CA PRO A 232 33.31 -34.58 -13.10
C PRO A 232 34.13 -34.92 -14.37
N THR A 233 34.02 -34.15 -15.45
CA THR A 233 34.69 -34.39 -16.73
C THR A 233 36.14 -33.88 -16.80
N ASP A 234 36.64 -33.23 -15.74
CA ASP A 234 37.99 -32.65 -15.66
C ASP A 234 39.16 -33.67 -15.55
N ARG A 235 38.95 -34.92 -15.99
CA ARG A 235 40.02 -35.93 -16.16
C ARG A 235 40.47 -36.04 -17.62
N ILE A 236 40.57 -34.93 -18.34
CA ILE A 236 41.24 -34.94 -19.66
C ILE A 236 42.75 -35.03 -19.39
N PRO A 237 43.41 -36.17 -19.68
CA PRO A 237 44.84 -36.29 -19.43
C PRO A 237 45.63 -35.39 -20.38
N ALA A 238 46.76 -34.87 -19.92
CA ALA A 238 47.73 -34.21 -20.78
C ALA A 238 48.46 -35.25 -21.65
N CYS A 239 48.80 -34.88 -22.89
CA CYS A 239 49.51 -35.78 -23.79
C CYS A 239 50.90 -36.14 -23.22
N PRO A 240 51.23 -37.43 -23.02
CA PRO A 240 52.51 -37.86 -22.42
C PRO A 240 53.73 -37.52 -23.30
N ARG A 241 53.52 -37.09 -24.54
CA ARG A 241 54.60 -36.72 -25.48
C ARG A 241 54.88 -35.23 -25.58
N CYS A 242 53.89 -34.36 -25.32
CA CYS A 242 54.06 -32.92 -25.55
C CYS A 242 53.30 -32.02 -24.57
N GLY A 243 52.58 -32.58 -23.59
CA GLY A 243 51.83 -31.83 -22.59
C GLY A 243 50.54 -31.15 -23.09
N LYS A 244 50.27 -31.12 -24.40
CA LYS A 244 49.04 -30.55 -24.96
C LYS A 244 47.79 -31.33 -24.53
N PRO A 245 46.61 -30.69 -24.45
CA PRO A 245 45.37 -31.36 -24.07
C PRO A 245 45.01 -32.47 -25.06
N MET A 246 44.38 -33.53 -24.55
CA MET A 246 43.95 -34.67 -25.37
C MET A 246 42.45 -34.56 -25.72
N VAL A 247 42.09 -35.16 -26.85
CA VAL A 247 40.72 -35.18 -27.41
C VAL A 247 40.28 -36.63 -27.50
N LEU A 248 39.07 -36.93 -27.01
CA LEU A 248 38.48 -38.26 -27.10
C LEU A 248 38.20 -38.61 -28.57
N ARG A 249 38.73 -39.73 -29.05
CA ARG A 249 38.58 -40.22 -30.43
C ARG A 249 38.23 -41.69 -30.43
N THR A 250 37.51 -42.15 -31.43
CA THR A 250 37.18 -43.57 -31.61
C THR A 250 38.08 -44.17 -32.69
N ALA A 251 38.70 -45.32 -32.41
CA ALA A 251 39.55 -46.00 -33.39
C ALA A 251 38.71 -46.50 -34.57
N LYS A 252 39.10 -46.11 -35.79
CA LYS A 252 38.37 -46.45 -37.03
C LYS A 252 38.73 -47.82 -37.61
N SER A 253 39.87 -48.40 -37.22
CA SER A 253 40.38 -49.67 -37.77
C SER A 253 41.40 -50.33 -36.81
N GLY A 254 41.61 -51.64 -37.00
CA GLY A 254 42.54 -52.45 -36.18
C GLY A 254 41.85 -53.20 -35.03
N LYS A 255 42.66 -53.84 -34.16
CA LYS A 255 42.18 -54.69 -33.04
C LYS A 255 41.29 -53.95 -32.03
N ASN A 256 41.39 -52.62 -31.97
CA ASN A 256 40.64 -51.77 -31.06
C ASN A 256 39.58 -50.92 -31.77
N ALA A 257 39.20 -51.29 -33.01
CA ALA A 257 38.18 -50.54 -33.76
C ALA A 257 36.88 -50.42 -32.95
N GLY A 258 36.32 -49.21 -32.89
CA GLY A 258 35.14 -48.89 -32.09
C GLY A 258 35.41 -48.50 -30.64
N GLN A 259 36.62 -48.75 -30.10
CA GLN A 259 36.96 -48.33 -28.73
C GLN A 259 37.40 -46.85 -28.69
N PRO A 260 36.98 -46.08 -27.66
CA PRO A 260 37.44 -44.71 -27.45
C PRO A 260 38.87 -44.70 -26.90
N PHE A 261 39.63 -43.67 -27.27
CA PHE A 261 40.95 -43.38 -26.73
C PHE A 261 41.17 -41.86 -26.72
N TRP A 262 42.03 -41.38 -25.82
CA TRP A 262 42.49 -40.00 -25.84
C TRP A 262 43.59 -39.84 -26.90
N GLY A 263 43.40 -38.93 -27.85
CA GLY A 263 44.40 -38.57 -28.86
C GLY A 263 44.86 -37.13 -28.73
N CYS A 264 46.15 -36.86 -28.91
CA CYS A 264 46.69 -35.51 -28.80
C CYS A 264 46.00 -34.51 -29.74
N SER A 265 45.62 -33.33 -29.24
CA SER A 265 45.06 -32.22 -30.04
C SER A 265 46.01 -31.76 -31.16
N GLY A 266 47.32 -31.86 -30.95
CA GLY A 266 48.34 -31.54 -31.95
C GLY A 266 48.58 -32.60 -33.04
N TYR A 267 47.66 -33.53 -33.29
CA TYR A 267 47.74 -34.45 -34.44
C TYR A 267 47.52 -33.67 -35.75
N PRO A 268 48.30 -33.92 -36.83
CA PRO A 268 49.22 -35.04 -37.05
C PRO A 268 50.65 -34.86 -36.51
N GLN A 269 51.00 -33.67 -36.02
CA GLN A 269 52.37 -33.34 -35.59
C GLN A 269 52.79 -34.08 -34.30
N CYS A 270 51.83 -34.40 -33.43
CA CYS A 270 52.03 -35.26 -32.26
C CYS A 270 51.04 -36.44 -32.28
N LYS A 271 51.58 -37.65 -32.26
CA LYS A 271 50.82 -38.92 -32.29
C LYS A 271 50.66 -39.55 -30.89
N GLY A 272 50.65 -38.73 -29.83
CA GLY A 272 50.44 -39.22 -28.46
C GLY A 272 49.01 -39.75 -28.27
N VAL A 273 48.89 -40.90 -27.62
CA VAL A 273 47.61 -41.57 -27.33
C VAL A 273 47.62 -42.12 -25.90
N VAL A 274 46.47 -42.15 -25.26
CA VAL A 274 46.25 -42.71 -23.92
C VAL A 274 44.92 -43.49 -23.97
N PRO A 275 44.89 -44.76 -23.52
CA PRO A 275 43.64 -45.51 -23.45
C PRO A 275 42.66 -44.83 -22.48
N VAL A 276 41.37 -44.91 -22.79
CA VAL A 276 40.29 -44.50 -21.88
C VAL A 276 40.03 -45.61 -20.88
#